data_AF-A0A9N8W279-F1
#
_entry.id   AF-A0A9N8W279-F1
#
_cell.length_a   1.000
_cell.length_b   1.000
_cell.length_c   1.000
_cell.angle_alpha   90.00
_cell.angle_beta   90.00
_cell.angle_gamma   90.00
#
_symmetry.space_group_name_H-M   'P 1'
#
loop_
_entity.id
_entity.type
_entity.pdbx_description
1 polymer ?
#
loop_
_entity_poly.entity_id
_entity_poly.type
_entity_poly.pdbx_seq_one_letter_code
_entity_poly.pdbx_strand_id
1 'polypeptide(L)'
;MISQFFILSPQRGDTLKTWHKEHGPDQDPPPIFNVDGVQILFTNIQGLYFVCTTKFNVSTFMTFELLDRIASLIRDFCGILSEECVRLNSSLIYELLDEVIDYGYPQTTSTDQLKSSIYEEPVPVKKENIIIDSIAKLRAHGTNLGFSSNKPISKPTANSHDEGRYKQNEVFIDIIERLVACFASDGMTIHAEINGSIQIKSYLQDNSEIRIILSSNMTHGRDMYYSDDRFGIMFDDYKFHESVDSSEFEGHRQMIIFPPEGEITAMIYRISGDVNLPFRVFPQILDVPESPNKIDVIIRIRADFPEDKIATNCTVIVPLPHITQSVSNEHLDGFADQSARYDSRVRKVFWTINKLKGGTEQSLKIKVTGASQFSPAAHLEIGPINLEFDIQNYTCSNIQIRRLKVLEKSDSLPPQRWVRYLTLAESYVFRI
;
A
#
# COMPACT_ATOMS: atom_id res chain seq x y z
N MET A 1 -5.38 3.61 -31.98
CA MET A 1 -6.58 4.02 -31.22
C MET A 1 -7.16 2.80 -30.52
N ILE A 2 -7.73 3.00 -29.33
CA ILE A 2 -8.48 1.95 -28.62
C ILE A 2 -9.76 1.67 -29.42
N SER A 3 -10.10 0.41 -29.65
CA SER A 3 -11.27 0.04 -30.46
C SER A 3 -12.50 -0.20 -29.61
N GLN A 4 -12.36 -0.96 -28.52
CA GLN A 4 -13.45 -1.27 -27.60
C GLN A 4 -12.92 -1.37 -26.17
N PHE A 5 -13.78 -1.05 -25.21
CA PHE A 5 -13.52 -1.14 -23.78
C PHE A 5 -14.59 -2.01 -23.11
N PHE A 6 -14.19 -2.85 -22.16
CA PHE A 6 -15.07 -3.75 -21.43
C PHE A 6 -14.72 -3.79 -19.94
N ILE A 7 -15.73 -3.98 -19.10
CA ILE A 7 -15.59 -4.33 -17.68
C ILE A 7 -16.23 -5.70 -17.49
N LEU A 8 -15.45 -6.71 -17.11
CA LEU A 8 -15.91 -8.11 -16.99
C LEU A 8 -15.82 -8.59 -15.54
N SER A 9 -16.75 -9.46 -15.13
CA SER A 9 -16.72 -10.12 -13.82
C SER A 9 -16.33 -11.61 -13.96
N PRO A 10 -15.40 -12.13 -13.14
CA PRO A 10 -15.05 -13.55 -13.12
C PRO A 10 -16.25 -14.45 -12.78
N GLN A 11 -17.21 -13.96 -11.99
CA GLN A 11 -18.34 -14.77 -11.51
C GLN A 11 -19.39 -15.04 -12.58
N ARG A 12 -19.44 -14.23 -13.65
CA ARG A 12 -20.43 -14.38 -14.73
C ARG A 12 -20.02 -15.35 -15.84
N GLY A 13 -18.86 -16.00 -15.70
CA GLY A 13 -18.37 -16.93 -16.73
C GLY A 13 -17.91 -16.22 -18.00
N ASP A 14 -17.62 -14.92 -17.92
CA ASP A 14 -16.89 -14.11 -18.90
C ASP A 14 -15.41 -14.52 -18.89
N THR A 15 -15.20 -15.80 -19.15
CA THR A 15 -13.87 -16.40 -19.25
C THR A 15 -13.29 -16.05 -20.61
N LEU A 16 -11.96 -15.97 -20.67
CA LEU A 16 -11.18 -15.88 -21.90
C LEU A 16 -11.23 -17.24 -22.63
N LYS A 17 -12.45 -17.68 -22.97
CA LYS A 17 -12.76 -19.01 -23.53
C LYS A 17 -11.94 -19.28 -24.78
N THR A 18 -11.68 -18.24 -25.57
CA THR A 18 -10.85 -18.35 -26.78
C THR A 18 -9.38 -18.62 -26.43
N TRP A 19 -8.82 -17.93 -25.43
CA TRP A 19 -7.45 -18.16 -24.97
C TRP A 19 -7.26 -19.59 -24.43
N HIS A 20 -8.15 -20.03 -23.54
CA HIS A 20 -8.08 -21.38 -22.97
C HIS A 20 -8.33 -22.49 -23.98
N LYS A 21 -9.06 -22.21 -25.06
CA LYS A 21 -9.22 -23.17 -26.17
C LYS A 21 -7.90 -23.40 -26.90
N GLU A 22 -7.04 -22.40 -27.00
CA GLU A 22 -5.76 -22.46 -27.70
C GLU A 22 -4.60 -22.90 -26.81
N HIS A 23 -4.60 -22.49 -25.53
CA HIS A 23 -3.47 -22.67 -24.61
C HIS A 23 -3.75 -23.60 -23.43
N GLY A 24 -4.97 -24.09 -23.29
CA GLY A 24 -5.42 -24.95 -22.19
C GLY A 24 -5.98 -24.19 -20.97
N PRO A 25 -6.68 -24.89 -20.08
CA PRO A 25 -7.36 -24.28 -18.93
C PRO A 25 -6.39 -23.86 -17.81
N ASP A 26 -5.20 -24.45 -17.75
CA ASP A 26 -4.24 -24.26 -16.64
C ASP A 26 -3.32 -23.05 -16.84
N GLN A 27 -3.40 -22.38 -17.99
CA GLN A 27 -2.55 -21.24 -18.33
C GLN A 27 -3.37 -19.95 -18.35
N ASP A 28 -3.17 -19.12 -17.33
CA ASP A 28 -3.68 -17.76 -17.32
C ASP A 28 -3.02 -16.93 -18.44
N PRO A 29 -3.80 -16.10 -19.15
CA PRO A 29 -3.25 -15.24 -20.18
C PRO A 29 -2.35 -14.17 -19.57
N PRO A 30 -1.28 -13.77 -20.28
CA PRO A 30 -0.52 -12.60 -19.91
C PRO A 30 -1.41 -11.34 -20.02
N PRO A 31 -1.08 -10.23 -19.33
CA PRO A 31 -1.87 -8.98 -19.35
C PRO A 31 -2.09 -8.38 -20.75
N ILE A 32 -1.27 -8.79 -21.72
CA ILE A 32 -1.40 -8.43 -23.13
C ILE A 32 -1.25 -9.70 -23.95
N PHE A 33 -2.21 -9.98 -24.81
CA PHE A 33 -2.13 -11.10 -25.74
C PHE A 33 -2.86 -10.77 -27.04
N ASN A 34 -2.59 -11.55 -28.08
CA ASN A 34 -3.23 -11.40 -29.38
C ASN A 34 -4.11 -12.62 -29.66
N VAL A 35 -5.34 -12.37 -30.10
CA VAL A 35 -6.26 -13.39 -30.58
C VAL A 35 -6.80 -12.94 -31.93
N ASP A 36 -6.61 -13.75 -32.96
CA ASP A 36 -7.10 -13.48 -34.32
C ASP A 36 -6.78 -12.07 -34.86
N GLY A 37 -5.59 -11.54 -34.55
CA GLY A 37 -5.15 -10.22 -35.00
C GLY A 37 -5.71 -9.05 -34.19
N VAL A 38 -6.43 -9.32 -33.09
CA VAL A 38 -6.87 -8.32 -32.11
C VAL A 38 -5.96 -8.40 -30.90
N GLN A 39 -5.31 -7.28 -30.55
CA GLN A 39 -4.59 -7.14 -29.29
C GLN A 39 -5.60 -6.87 -28.18
N ILE A 40 -5.48 -7.65 -27.10
CA ILE A 40 -6.29 -7.54 -25.90
C ILE A 40 -5.34 -7.15 -24.77
N LEU A 41 -5.65 -6.04 -24.11
CA LEU A 41 -4.92 -5.52 -22.94
C LEU A 41 -5.89 -5.52 -21.77
N PHE A 42 -5.52 -6.12 -20.64
CA PHE A 42 -6.40 -6.12 -19.46
C PHE A 42 -5.64 -5.99 -18.15
N THR A 43 -6.32 -5.41 -17.16
CA THR A 43 -5.89 -5.37 -15.76
C THR A 43 -7.00 -5.91 -14.87
N ASN A 44 -6.64 -6.53 -13.74
CA ASN A 44 -7.59 -7.00 -12.74
C ASN A 44 -7.57 -6.06 -11.53
N ILE A 45 -8.68 -5.34 -11.32
CA ILE A 45 -8.81 -4.36 -10.24
C ILE A 45 -10.00 -4.76 -9.39
N GLN A 46 -9.73 -5.10 -8.12
CA GLN A 46 -10.74 -5.52 -7.15
C GLN A 46 -11.62 -6.69 -7.64
N GLY A 47 -11.02 -7.62 -8.40
CA GLY A 47 -11.71 -8.79 -8.92
C GLY A 47 -12.53 -8.51 -10.18
N LEU A 48 -12.49 -7.30 -10.76
CA LEU A 48 -13.07 -6.98 -12.07
C LEU A 48 -11.97 -6.86 -13.11
N TYR A 49 -12.22 -7.35 -14.32
CA TYR A 49 -11.31 -7.20 -15.45
C TYR A 49 -11.68 -5.98 -16.26
N PHE A 50 -10.76 -5.03 -16.34
CA PHE A 50 -10.84 -3.86 -17.21
C PHE A 50 -10.07 -4.18 -18.49
N VAL A 51 -10.75 -4.21 -19.62
CA VAL A 51 -10.21 -4.74 -20.89
C VAL A 51 -10.32 -3.70 -21.98
N CYS A 52 -9.21 -3.45 -22.67
CA CYS A 52 -9.15 -2.69 -23.91
C CYS A 52 -8.79 -3.64 -25.06
N THR A 53 -9.45 -3.47 -26.21
CA THR A 53 -9.10 -4.18 -27.43
C THR A 53 -8.68 -3.20 -28.53
N THR A 54 -7.73 -3.60 -29.36
CA THR A 54 -7.30 -2.81 -30.50
C THR A 54 -6.71 -3.69 -31.61
N LYS A 55 -6.84 -3.25 -32.86
CA LYS A 55 -6.12 -3.81 -34.01
C LYS A 55 -4.88 -3.00 -34.39
N PHE A 56 -4.65 -1.90 -33.68
CA PHE A 56 -3.59 -0.95 -33.99
C PHE A 56 -2.44 -1.07 -32.99
N ASN A 57 -1.26 -0.66 -33.42
CA ASN A 57 -0.13 -0.49 -32.52
C ASN A 57 -0.38 0.75 -31.64
N VAL A 58 -0.86 0.56 -30.42
CA VAL A 58 -1.09 1.62 -29.43
C VAL A 58 -0.03 1.59 -28.35
N SER A 59 0.19 2.71 -27.66
CA SER A 59 1.04 2.71 -26.47
C SER A 59 0.39 1.86 -25.38
N THR A 60 1.04 0.74 -25.09
CA THR A 60 0.67 -0.17 -24.02
C THR A 60 0.58 0.54 -22.68
N PHE A 61 1.60 1.34 -22.34
CA PHE A 61 1.66 2.07 -21.08
C PHE A 61 0.50 3.05 -20.91
N MET A 62 0.18 3.82 -21.97
CA MET A 62 -0.96 4.73 -21.94
C MET A 62 -2.28 3.97 -21.72
N THR A 63 -2.42 2.81 -22.36
CA THR A 63 -3.63 1.99 -22.24
C THR A 63 -3.80 1.48 -20.81
N PHE A 64 -2.75 0.96 -20.19
CA PHE A 64 -2.82 0.51 -18.79
C PHE A 64 -3.11 1.63 -17.81
N GLU A 65 -2.44 2.78 -17.97
CA GLU A 65 -2.72 3.98 -17.16
C GLU A 65 -4.19 4.39 -17.28
N LEU A 66 -4.75 4.37 -18.49
CA LEU A 66 -6.15 4.67 -18.74
C LEU A 66 -7.08 3.67 -18.04
N LEU A 67 -6.79 2.36 -18.11
CA LEU A 67 -7.60 1.33 -17.46
C LEU A 67 -7.65 1.53 -15.94
N ASP A 68 -6.48 1.75 -15.32
CA ASP A 68 -6.37 2.01 -13.87
C ASP A 68 -7.06 3.33 -13.47
N ARG A 69 -6.97 4.35 -14.33
CA ARG A 69 -7.59 5.64 -14.11
C ARG A 69 -9.11 5.60 -14.23
N ILE A 70 -9.67 4.86 -15.19
CA ILE A 70 -11.12 4.63 -15.31
C ILE A 70 -11.64 3.91 -14.06
N ALA A 71 -10.96 2.86 -13.61
CA ALA A 71 -11.35 2.17 -12.38
C ALA A 71 -11.33 3.09 -11.15
N SER A 72 -10.33 4.00 -11.08
CA SER A 72 -10.25 5.02 -10.04
C SER A 72 -11.38 6.05 -10.16
N LEU A 73 -11.72 6.52 -11.36
CA LEU A 73 -12.85 7.43 -11.58
C LEU A 73 -14.19 6.81 -11.17
N ILE A 74 -14.44 5.54 -11.51
CA ILE A 74 -15.65 4.84 -11.06
C ILE A 74 -15.71 4.80 -9.54
N ARG A 75 -14.58 4.52 -8.87
CA ARG A 75 -14.51 4.56 -7.40
C ARG A 75 -14.72 5.97 -6.85
N ASP A 76 -14.19 7.01 -7.49
CA ASP A 76 -14.35 8.40 -7.05
C ASP A 76 -15.82 8.85 -7.13
N PHE A 77 -16.50 8.55 -8.25
CA PHE A 77 -17.90 8.92 -8.45
C PHE A 77 -18.86 8.06 -7.62
N CYS A 78 -18.65 6.74 -7.55
CA CYS A 78 -19.58 5.82 -6.87
C CYS A 78 -19.21 5.53 -5.40
N GLY A 79 -18.02 5.95 -4.96
CA GLY A 79 -17.45 5.68 -3.63
C GLY A 79 -16.83 4.28 -3.46
N ILE A 80 -17.28 3.28 -4.21
CA ILE A 80 -16.79 1.89 -4.18
C ILE A 80 -16.70 1.36 -5.61
N LEU A 81 -15.75 0.47 -5.87
CA LEU A 81 -15.71 -0.32 -7.08
C LEU A 81 -16.05 -1.79 -6.73
N SER A 82 -17.14 -2.30 -7.29
CA SER A 82 -17.60 -3.67 -7.13
C SER A 82 -18.52 -4.07 -8.29
N GLU A 83 -18.76 -5.35 -8.50
CA GLU A 83 -19.70 -5.80 -9.54
C GLU A 83 -21.10 -5.19 -9.34
N GLU A 84 -21.56 -5.12 -8.09
CA GLU A 84 -22.84 -4.50 -7.77
C GLU A 84 -22.85 -3.00 -8.10
N CYS A 85 -21.76 -2.30 -7.79
CA CYS A 85 -21.62 -0.89 -8.15
C CYS A 85 -21.75 -0.68 -9.65
N VAL A 86 -21.02 -1.46 -10.45
CA VAL A 86 -21.02 -1.34 -11.91
C VAL A 86 -22.42 -1.60 -12.48
N ARG A 87 -23.14 -2.59 -11.93
CA ARG A 87 -24.51 -2.92 -12.34
C ARG A 87 -25.50 -1.81 -12.01
N LEU A 88 -25.46 -1.27 -10.79
CA LEU A 88 -26.40 -0.24 -10.34
C LEU A 88 -26.13 1.11 -11.00
N ASN A 89 -24.87 1.43 -11.29
CA ASN A 89 -24.43 2.71 -11.84
C ASN A 89 -24.05 2.62 -13.33
N SER A 90 -24.62 1.67 -14.07
CA SER A 90 -24.25 1.45 -15.47
C SER A 90 -24.43 2.69 -16.35
N SER A 91 -25.53 3.44 -16.19
CA SER A 91 -25.77 4.70 -16.89
C SER A 91 -24.68 5.75 -16.63
N LEU A 92 -24.34 5.97 -15.35
CA LEU A 92 -23.29 6.87 -14.91
C LEU A 92 -21.92 6.46 -15.48
N ILE A 93 -21.63 5.16 -15.50
CA ILE A 93 -20.36 4.64 -16.04
C ILE A 93 -20.30 4.83 -17.55
N TYR A 94 -21.40 4.66 -18.30
CA TYR A 94 -21.43 4.96 -19.73
C TYR A 94 -21.16 6.44 -19.99
N GLU A 95 -21.82 7.33 -19.26
CA GLU A 95 -21.59 8.78 -19.36
C GLU A 95 -20.12 9.14 -19.06
N LEU A 96 -19.54 8.53 -18.03
CA LEU A 96 -18.13 8.70 -17.68
C LEU A 96 -17.20 8.23 -18.81
N LEU A 97 -17.48 7.07 -19.42
CA LEU A 97 -16.66 6.52 -20.49
C LEU A 97 -16.72 7.37 -21.75
N ASP A 98 -17.89 7.93 -22.09
CA ASP A 98 -18.08 8.81 -23.24
C ASP A 98 -17.26 10.12 -23.08
N GLU A 99 -17.17 10.67 -21.88
CA GLU A 99 -16.35 11.87 -21.61
C GLU A 99 -14.84 11.55 -21.52
N VAL A 100 -14.47 10.34 -21.08
CA VAL A 100 -13.06 9.94 -20.92
C VAL A 100 -12.44 9.47 -22.24
N ILE A 101 -13.20 8.81 -23.11
CA ILE A 101 -12.71 8.23 -24.37
C ILE A 101 -13.58 8.70 -25.53
N ASP A 102 -13.03 9.58 -26.37
CA ASP A 102 -13.66 9.97 -27.64
C ASP A 102 -12.94 9.30 -28.82
N TYR A 103 -13.70 8.54 -29.63
CA TYR A 103 -13.21 7.81 -30.80
C TYR A 103 -11.92 7.00 -30.52
N GLY A 104 -11.80 6.41 -29.33
CA GLY A 104 -10.63 5.62 -28.94
C GLY A 104 -9.39 6.41 -28.54
N TYR A 105 -9.52 7.73 -28.35
CA TYR A 105 -8.52 8.64 -27.82
C TYR A 105 -8.91 9.09 -26.41
N PRO A 106 -8.02 8.93 -25.41
CA PRO A 106 -8.24 9.49 -24.09
C PRO A 106 -8.36 11.02 -24.14
N GLN A 107 -9.37 11.55 -23.48
CA GLN A 107 -9.60 12.98 -23.32
C GLN A 107 -9.23 13.40 -21.90
N THR A 108 -10.22 13.83 -21.11
CA THR A 108 -10.02 14.26 -19.72
C THR A 108 -10.19 13.09 -18.77
N THR A 109 -9.19 12.85 -17.94
CA THR A 109 -9.26 11.85 -16.87
C THR A 109 -9.28 12.48 -15.48
N SER A 110 -9.30 13.81 -15.37
CA SER A 110 -9.32 14.52 -14.09
C SER A 110 -10.72 14.48 -13.49
N THR A 111 -10.83 14.00 -12.25
CA THR A 111 -12.12 13.85 -11.55
C THR A 111 -12.82 15.20 -11.45
N ASP A 112 -12.09 16.27 -11.12
CA ASP A 112 -12.67 17.61 -10.92
C ASP A 112 -13.20 18.24 -12.20
N GLN A 113 -12.53 17.99 -13.34
CA GLN A 113 -13.01 18.47 -14.63
C GLN A 113 -14.23 17.69 -15.11
N LEU A 114 -14.29 16.38 -14.82
CA LEU A 114 -15.42 15.53 -15.18
C LEU A 114 -16.68 15.84 -14.34
N LYS A 115 -16.53 16.28 -13.08
CA LYS A 115 -17.66 16.63 -12.20
C LYS A 115 -18.68 17.59 -12.82
N SER A 116 -18.22 18.51 -13.67
CA SER A 116 -19.09 19.50 -14.33
C SER A 116 -19.80 18.96 -15.58
N SER A 117 -19.30 17.86 -16.14
CA SER A 117 -19.76 17.28 -17.42
C SER A 117 -20.63 16.04 -17.20
N ILE A 118 -20.50 15.38 -16.05
CA ILE A 118 -21.31 14.21 -15.68
C ILE A 118 -22.60 14.63 -14.99
N TYR A 119 -23.76 14.25 -15.52
CA TYR A 119 -25.08 14.63 -15.04
C TYR A 119 -25.71 13.59 -14.11
N GLU A 120 -25.45 12.30 -14.31
CA GLU A 120 -26.06 11.23 -13.52
C GLU A 120 -25.58 11.27 -12.05
N GLU A 121 -26.49 10.97 -11.12
CA GLU A 121 -26.15 10.84 -9.70
C GLU A 121 -25.85 9.38 -9.34
N PRO A 122 -24.81 9.13 -8.52
CA PRO A 122 -24.43 7.78 -8.14
C PRO A 122 -25.49 7.16 -7.21
N VAL A 123 -25.98 5.99 -7.59
CA VAL A 123 -26.81 5.13 -6.76
C VAL A 123 -25.90 4.46 -5.72
N PRO A 124 -26.08 4.77 -4.41
CA PRO A 124 -25.22 4.23 -3.37
C PRO A 124 -25.44 2.72 -3.26
N VAL A 125 -24.34 1.97 -3.34
CA VAL A 125 -24.37 0.54 -3.07
C VAL A 125 -24.59 0.34 -1.57
N LYS A 126 -25.69 -0.31 -1.20
CA LYS A 126 -25.89 -0.73 0.19
C LYS A 126 -24.79 -1.72 0.50
N LYS A 127 -23.96 -1.41 1.50
CA LYS A 127 -23.09 -2.42 2.11
C LYS A 127 -24.00 -3.41 2.82
N GLU A 128 -24.58 -4.36 2.09
CA GLU A 128 -24.92 -5.63 2.70
C GLU A 128 -23.64 -6.15 3.31
N ASN A 129 -23.70 -6.64 4.55
CA ASN A 129 -22.56 -7.16 5.28
C ASN A 129 -22.02 -8.39 4.52
N ILE A 130 -21.25 -8.15 3.45
CA ILE A 130 -20.34 -9.11 2.86
C ILE A 130 -19.49 -9.55 4.02
N ILE A 131 -19.53 -10.86 4.25
CA ILE A 131 -18.86 -11.56 5.34
C ILE A 131 -17.35 -11.30 5.21
N ILE A 132 -16.89 -10.17 5.74
CA ILE A 132 -15.50 -9.94 6.19
C ILE A 132 -15.35 -10.56 7.60
N ASP A 133 -16.27 -11.44 8.00
CA ASP A 133 -16.35 -12.00 9.34
C ASP A 133 -15.34 -13.13 9.59
N SER A 134 -14.45 -13.41 8.63
CA SER A 134 -13.36 -14.39 8.76
C SER A 134 -11.95 -13.79 8.71
N ILE A 135 -11.80 -12.51 8.30
CA ILE A 135 -10.49 -11.81 8.26
C ILE A 135 -10.50 -10.54 9.12
N ALA A 136 -11.64 -9.87 9.31
CA ALA A 136 -11.75 -8.73 10.23
C ALA A 136 -11.71 -9.16 11.72
N LYS A 137 -12.11 -10.39 12.06
CA LYS A 137 -12.01 -10.92 13.43
C LYS A 137 -10.58 -11.26 13.89
N LEU A 138 -9.60 -11.19 13.00
CA LEU A 138 -8.17 -11.26 13.35
C LEU A 138 -7.48 -9.88 13.37
N ARG A 139 -8.18 -8.80 13.00
CA ARG A 139 -7.66 -7.42 13.00
C ARG A 139 -8.51 -6.48 13.86
N ALA A 140 -8.89 -6.94 15.06
CA ALA A 140 -9.36 -6.06 16.10
C ALA A 140 -8.25 -5.93 17.15
N HIS A 141 -7.57 -4.77 17.13
CA HIS A 141 -7.11 -3.92 18.24
C HIS A 141 -5.97 -3.01 17.74
N GLY A 142 -6.30 -1.80 17.26
CA GLY A 142 -5.35 -0.67 17.34
C GLY A 142 -4.94 0.08 16.06
N THR A 143 -5.36 -0.32 14.86
CA THR A 143 -5.03 0.44 13.62
C THR A 143 -6.27 1.01 12.95
N ASN A 144 -6.60 2.26 13.27
CA ASN A 144 -7.35 3.11 12.35
C ASN A 144 -6.41 3.53 11.20
N LEU A 145 -6.08 2.57 10.34
CA LEU A 145 -5.80 2.91 8.95
C LEU A 145 -7.14 3.38 8.40
N GLY A 146 -7.29 4.69 8.28
CA GLY A 146 -8.50 5.31 7.76
C GLY A 146 -8.83 4.68 6.43
N PHE A 147 -9.85 3.83 6.40
CA PHE A 147 -10.54 3.57 5.15
C PHE A 147 -10.99 4.93 4.63
N SER A 148 -10.64 5.21 3.37
CA SER A 148 -11.14 6.35 2.64
C SER A 148 -12.63 6.51 2.96
N SER A 149 -13.04 7.74 3.26
CA SER A 149 -14.45 8.06 3.37
C SER A 149 -15.01 7.89 1.96
N ASN A 150 -15.45 6.67 1.63
CA ASN A 150 -16.09 6.25 0.40
C ASN A 150 -17.46 6.92 0.26
N LYS A 151 -17.48 8.26 0.31
CA LYS A 151 -18.65 9.04 -0.05
C LYS A 151 -18.55 9.30 -1.55
N PRO A 152 -19.59 8.97 -2.32
CA PRO A 152 -19.66 9.43 -3.69
C PRO A 152 -19.54 10.94 -3.75
N ILE A 153 -19.00 11.46 -4.84
CA ILE A 153 -18.93 12.90 -5.08
C ILE A 153 -20.35 13.47 -5.08
N SER A 154 -20.65 14.37 -4.15
CA SER A 154 -21.87 15.17 -4.17
C SER A 154 -21.64 16.43 -4.98
N LYS A 155 -22.48 16.67 -6.00
CA LYS A 155 -22.51 17.97 -6.69
C LYS A 155 -22.86 19.08 -5.70
N PRO A 156 -22.30 20.29 -5.83
CA PRO A 156 -22.86 21.46 -5.15
C PRO A 156 -24.20 21.81 -5.82
N THR A 157 -25.29 21.20 -5.38
CA THR A 157 -26.64 21.66 -5.73
C THR A 157 -26.86 23.05 -5.13
N ALA A 158 -27.18 24.02 -5.98
CA ALA A 158 -27.49 25.40 -5.60
C ALA A 158 -28.71 25.57 -4.67
N ASN A 159 -29.35 24.47 -4.23
CA ASN A 159 -30.60 24.48 -3.47
C ASN A 159 -30.57 23.60 -2.20
N SER A 160 -29.41 23.27 -1.62
CA SER A 160 -29.37 22.73 -0.25
C SER A 160 -29.24 23.89 0.75
N HIS A 161 -30.36 24.56 1.01
CA HIS A 161 -30.57 25.33 2.23
C HIS A 161 -30.65 24.33 3.40
N ASP A 162 -29.51 23.86 3.90
CA ASP A 162 -29.46 23.23 5.22
C ASP A 162 -28.17 23.63 5.96
N GLU A 163 -28.38 24.62 6.81
CA GLU A 163 -27.67 25.07 8.01
C GLU A 163 -26.25 24.52 8.32
N GLY A 164 -25.25 25.42 8.25
CA GLY A 164 -24.63 25.88 9.49
C GLY A 164 -23.71 24.94 10.28
N ARG A 165 -23.10 23.92 9.68
CA ARG A 165 -21.93 23.26 10.28
C ARG A 165 -20.67 23.77 9.61
N TYR A 166 -19.84 24.49 10.36
CA TYR A 166 -18.47 24.87 9.99
C TYR A 166 -17.84 23.77 9.14
N LYS A 167 -17.74 23.96 7.81
CA LYS A 167 -16.93 23.10 6.97
C LYS A 167 -15.51 23.26 7.47
N GLN A 168 -15.04 22.24 8.18
CA GLN A 168 -13.78 22.23 8.90
C GLN A 168 -12.64 22.58 7.95
N ASN A 169 -11.99 23.73 8.18
CA ASN A 169 -10.87 24.20 7.39
C ASN A 169 -9.60 23.49 7.87
N GLU A 170 -9.43 22.25 7.41
CA GLU A 170 -8.42 21.33 7.94
C GLU A 170 -7.66 20.65 6.80
N VAL A 171 -6.37 20.42 7.03
CA VAL A 171 -5.51 19.64 6.15
C VAL A 171 -4.76 18.57 6.94
N PHE A 172 -4.78 17.35 6.42
CA PHE A 172 -4.04 16.20 6.95
C PHE A 172 -2.95 15.82 5.96
N ILE A 173 -1.73 15.65 6.45
CA ILE A 173 -0.58 15.25 5.66
C ILE A 173 0.02 14.01 6.29
N ASP A 174 0.02 12.92 5.53
CA ASP A 174 0.60 11.65 5.93
C ASP A 174 1.87 11.40 5.13
N ILE A 175 2.99 11.20 5.84
CA ILE A 175 4.23 10.70 5.25
C ILE A 175 4.32 9.22 5.59
N ILE A 176 4.16 8.38 4.57
CA ILE A 176 4.09 6.93 4.72
C ILE A 176 5.28 6.31 4.00
N GLU A 177 6.11 5.59 4.74
CA GLU A 177 7.23 4.81 4.24
C GLU A 177 6.91 3.32 4.30
N ARG A 178 7.05 2.64 3.17
CA ARG A 178 6.90 1.19 3.05
C ARG A 178 8.27 0.57 2.82
N LEU A 179 8.66 -0.34 3.69
CA LEU A 179 9.98 -0.96 3.66
C LEU A 179 9.96 -2.26 2.87
N VAL A 180 10.87 -2.35 1.90
CA VAL A 180 11.22 -3.56 1.18
C VAL A 180 12.63 -3.94 1.60
N ALA A 181 12.76 -5.04 2.32
CA ALA A 181 14.03 -5.53 2.84
C ALA A 181 14.16 -7.05 2.67
N CYS A 182 15.32 -7.49 2.22
CA CYS A 182 15.68 -8.89 2.13
C CYS A 182 17.01 -9.14 2.83
N PHE A 183 17.03 -10.07 3.78
CA PHE A 183 18.20 -10.48 4.53
C PHE A 183 18.66 -11.86 4.09
N ALA A 184 19.98 -12.04 4.01
CA ALA A 184 20.63 -13.33 3.82
C ALA A 184 20.57 -14.17 5.09
N SER A 185 20.92 -15.45 4.98
CA SER A 185 20.96 -16.41 6.10
C SER A 185 22.04 -16.08 7.13
N ASP A 186 23.07 -15.32 6.75
CA ASP A 186 24.09 -14.78 7.68
C ASP A 186 23.64 -13.50 8.41
N GLY A 187 22.43 -13.00 8.11
CA GLY A 187 21.88 -11.78 8.69
C GLY A 187 22.29 -10.48 7.99
N MET A 188 23.09 -10.57 6.92
CA MET A 188 23.44 -9.39 6.11
C MET A 188 22.27 -8.94 5.25
N THR A 189 22.15 -7.63 5.06
CA THR A 189 21.14 -7.04 4.17
C THR A 189 21.55 -7.27 2.71
N ILE A 190 20.74 -8.02 1.95
CA ILE A 190 20.92 -8.20 0.51
C ILE A 190 20.32 -7.01 -0.25
N HIS A 191 19.15 -6.57 0.18
CA HIS A 191 18.40 -5.49 -0.47
C HIS A 191 17.62 -4.71 0.59
N ALA A 192 17.62 -3.38 0.45
CA ALA A 192 16.89 -2.45 1.29
C ALA A 192 16.43 -1.26 0.45
N GLU A 193 15.13 -1.00 0.47
CA GLU A 193 14.49 0.07 -0.25
C GLU A 193 13.33 0.63 0.57
N ILE A 194 13.16 1.95 0.51
CA ILE A 194 12.03 2.68 1.07
C ILE A 194 11.17 3.16 -0.09
N ASN A 195 9.93 2.67 -0.15
CA ASN A 195 8.87 3.19 -0.99
C ASN A 195 8.03 4.17 -0.18
N GLY A 196 8.31 5.45 -0.38
CA GLY A 196 7.69 6.53 0.37
C GLY A 196 6.60 7.25 -0.41
N SER A 197 5.62 7.80 0.32
CA SER A 197 4.59 8.66 -0.25
C SER A 197 4.21 9.79 0.71
N ILE A 198 3.84 10.93 0.14
CA ILE A 198 3.27 12.07 0.86
C ILE A 198 1.82 12.19 0.41
N GLN A 199 0.90 11.78 1.28
CA GLN A 199 -0.53 11.85 1.04
C GLN A 199 -1.11 13.09 1.72
N ILE A 200 -2.00 13.78 1.02
CA ILE A 200 -2.64 15.00 1.50
C ILE A 200 -4.14 14.82 1.40
N LYS A 201 -4.83 15.07 2.51
CA LYS A 201 -6.27 15.12 2.57
C LYS A 201 -6.70 16.52 2.98
N SER A 202 -7.29 17.23 2.03
CA SER A 202 -7.63 18.64 2.13
C SER A 202 -9.14 18.85 2.23
N TYR A 203 -9.55 19.61 3.24
CA TYR A 203 -10.89 20.18 3.39
C TYR A 203 -10.87 21.71 3.31
N LEU A 204 -9.79 22.25 2.74
CA LEU A 204 -9.58 23.69 2.60
C LEU A 204 -10.63 24.28 1.65
N GLN A 205 -11.07 25.49 1.95
CA GLN A 205 -11.93 26.27 1.08
C GLN A 205 -11.07 27.07 0.08
N ASP A 206 -11.65 27.38 -1.07
CA ASP A 206 -11.02 28.11 -2.17
C ASP A 206 -9.77 27.41 -2.76
N ASN A 207 -9.22 27.98 -3.84
CA ASN A 207 -7.95 27.55 -4.44
C ASN A 207 -6.76 27.93 -3.52
N SER A 208 -6.75 27.38 -2.32
CA SER A 208 -5.73 27.55 -1.29
C SER A 208 -4.43 26.85 -1.71
N GLU A 209 -3.32 27.42 -1.27
CA GLU A 209 -1.98 26.95 -1.63
C GLU A 209 -1.27 26.38 -0.40
N ILE A 210 -0.80 25.13 -0.48
CA ILE A 210 -0.03 24.48 0.59
C ILE A 210 1.44 24.48 0.19
N ARG A 211 2.29 25.16 0.97
CA ARG A 211 3.75 25.08 0.84
C ARG A 211 4.34 24.12 1.86
N ILE A 212 5.02 23.10 1.38
CA ILE A 212 5.76 22.13 2.19
C ILE A 212 7.24 22.28 1.90
N ILE A 213 8.04 22.42 2.95
CA ILE A 213 9.50 22.37 2.90
C ILE A 213 9.94 21.16 3.71
N LEU A 214 10.62 20.22 3.07
CA LEU A 214 11.17 19.04 3.73
C LEU A 214 12.47 19.37 4.47
N SER A 215 12.75 18.64 5.54
CA SER A 215 14.00 18.73 6.27
C SER A 215 15.15 18.22 5.40
N SER A 216 16.28 18.90 5.50
CA SER A 216 17.54 18.32 5.09
C SER A 216 18.22 17.64 6.26
N ASN A 217 18.72 16.41 6.09
CA ASN A 217 19.53 15.76 7.12
C ASN A 217 20.90 16.46 7.19
N MET A 218 20.96 17.64 7.81
CA MET A 218 22.22 18.27 8.19
C MET A 218 22.70 17.60 9.48
N THR A 219 23.31 16.42 9.37
CA THR A 219 24.07 15.85 10.48
C THR A 219 25.22 16.80 10.79
N HIS A 220 25.13 17.49 11.93
CA HIS A 220 26.22 18.27 12.48
C HIS A 220 27.34 17.30 12.92
N GLY A 221 28.23 16.93 12.01
CA GLY A 221 29.33 16.02 12.35
C GLY A 221 30.21 15.65 11.15
N ARG A 222 31.30 16.42 10.98
CA ARG A 222 32.59 16.03 10.36
C ARG A 222 32.55 15.21 9.06
N ASP A 223 32.45 15.91 7.94
CA ASP A 223 33.57 16.07 6.99
C ASP A 223 33.05 16.77 5.73
N MET A 224 33.20 18.10 5.74
CA MET A 224 32.66 19.02 4.74
C MET A 224 33.65 19.21 3.59
N TYR A 225 34.02 18.13 2.91
CA TYR A 225 34.82 18.21 1.69
C TYR A 225 34.36 17.12 0.72
N TYR A 226 33.62 17.53 -0.34
CA TYR A 226 33.29 16.77 -1.56
C TYR A 226 31.94 16.04 -1.73
N SER A 227 30.81 16.62 -1.30
CA SER A 227 29.53 16.27 -1.94
C SER A 227 28.54 17.45 -1.97
N ASP A 228 27.78 17.57 -3.05
CA ASP A 228 26.68 18.51 -3.27
C ASP A 228 25.46 18.21 -2.37
N ASP A 229 25.71 17.70 -1.17
CA ASP A 229 24.73 17.09 -0.29
C ASP A 229 24.12 18.11 0.68
N ARG A 230 23.68 19.24 0.12
CA ARG A 230 23.07 20.35 0.88
C ARG A 230 21.73 19.96 1.53
N PHE A 231 21.16 18.82 1.12
CA PHE A 231 19.82 18.38 1.52
C PHE A 231 19.77 17.06 2.31
N GLY A 232 20.84 16.28 2.43
CA GLY A 232 20.95 15.13 3.37
C GLY A 232 19.97 13.95 3.18
N ILE A 233 18.92 14.10 2.38
CA ILE A 233 18.05 13.04 1.89
C ILE A 233 18.28 12.96 0.39
N MET A 234 18.84 11.84 -0.04
CA MET A 234 19.07 11.52 -1.44
C MET A 234 17.97 10.57 -1.88
N PHE A 235 17.08 11.08 -2.72
CA PHE A 235 16.08 10.27 -3.40
C PHE A 235 16.70 9.65 -4.64
N ASP A 236 16.43 8.37 -4.89
CA ASP A 236 16.84 7.74 -6.16
C ASP A 236 15.95 8.24 -7.30
N ASP A 237 14.64 8.24 -7.04
CA ASP A 237 13.64 8.80 -7.91
C ASP A 237 12.45 9.32 -7.09
N TYR A 238 11.72 10.25 -7.69
CA TYR A 238 10.49 10.78 -7.14
C TYR A 238 9.55 11.22 -8.27
N LYS A 239 8.26 11.23 -7.97
CA LYS A 239 7.20 11.69 -8.86
C LYS A 239 6.23 12.56 -8.09
N PHE A 240 5.76 13.61 -8.75
CA PHE A 240 4.78 14.54 -8.21
C PHE A 240 3.42 14.35 -8.88
N HIS A 241 2.37 14.61 -8.12
CA HIS A 241 1.04 14.78 -8.68
C HIS A 241 0.98 16.05 -9.55
N GLU A 242 0.07 16.09 -10.53
CA GLU A 242 -0.12 17.23 -11.43
C GLU A 242 -0.45 18.54 -10.69
N SER A 243 -1.02 18.43 -9.49
CA SER A 243 -1.38 19.56 -8.65
C SER A 243 -0.20 20.14 -7.85
N VAL A 244 1.02 19.68 -8.09
CA VAL A 244 2.22 20.08 -7.35
C VAL A 244 3.19 20.82 -8.27
N ASP A 245 3.47 22.07 -7.93
CA ASP A 245 4.60 22.82 -8.47
C ASP A 245 5.87 22.44 -7.70
N SER A 246 6.78 21.80 -8.43
CA SER A 246 8.06 21.27 -7.96
C SER A 246 9.27 22.09 -8.43
N SER A 247 9.05 23.28 -9.00
CA SER A 247 10.12 24.12 -9.56
C SER A 247 11.24 24.46 -8.56
N GLU A 248 10.91 24.53 -7.27
CA GLU A 248 11.87 24.81 -6.18
C GLU A 248 12.31 23.54 -5.41
N PHE A 249 11.92 22.34 -5.86
CA PHE A 249 12.17 21.12 -5.11
C PHE A 249 13.65 20.72 -5.10
N GLU A 250 14.36 20.84 -6.22
CA GLU A 250 15.77 20.42 -6.28
C GLU A 250 16.67 21.31 -5.43
N GLY A 251 16.42 22.63 -5.44
CA GLY A 251 17.25 23.62 -4.76
C GLY A 251 16.83 23.97 -3.33
N HIS A 252 15.59 23.69 -2.92
CA HIS A 252 15.08 24.06 -1.60
C HIS A 252 14.31 22.95 -0.89
N ARG A 253 14.13 21.77 -1.53
CA ARG A 253 13.22 20.72 -1.08
C ARG A 253 11.83 21.27 -0.73
N GLN A 254 11.43 22.28 -1.50
CA GLN A 254 10.15 22.96 -1.37
C GLN A 254 9.22 22.50 -2.49
N MET A 255 7.98 22.19 -2.13
CA MET A 255 6.91 21.93 -3.07
C MET A 255 5.69 22.77 -2.71
N ILE A 256 4.98 23.21 -3.74
CA ILE A 256 3.75 23.99 -3.63
C ILE A 256 2.61 23.14 -4.18
N ILE A 257 1.63 22.84 -3.35
CA ILE A 257 0.48 22.01 -3.72
C ILE A 257 -0.76 22.89 -3.82
N PHE A 258 -1.51 22.71 -4.91
CA PHE A 258 -2.86 23.24 -5.11
C PHE A 258 -3.84 22.06 -4.96
N PRO A 259 -4.21 21.68 -3.73
CA PRO A 259 -4.91 20.42 -3.50
C PRO A 259 -6.32 20.46 -4.12
N PRO A 260 -6.73 19.43 -4.86
CA PRO A 260 -8.15 19.24 -5.16
C PRO A 260 -8.92 18.89 -3.87
N GLU A 261 -10.24 18.97 -3.91
CA GLU A 261 -11.07 18.58 -2.77
C GLU A 261 -10.99 17.06 -2.55
N GLY A 262 -10.54 16.63 -1.37
CA GLY A 262 -10.39 15.22 -1.03
C GLY A 262 -8.95 14.80 -0.77
N GLU A 263 -8.61 13.56 -1.15
CA GLU A 263 -7.34 12.90 -0.85
C GLU A 263 -6.51 12.72 -2.11
N ILE A 264 -5.25 13.14 -2.08
CA ILE A 264 -4.27 12.97 -3.16
C ILE A 264 -2.96 12.42 -2.63
N THR A 265 -2.23 11.70 -3.49
CA THR A 265 -0.81 11.41 -3.24
C THR A 265 0.03 12.47 -3.94
N ALA A 266 0.49 13.48 -3.19
CA ALA A 266 1.19 14.63 -3.73
C ALA A 266 2.59 14.29 -4.26
N MET A 267 3.28 13.36 -3.60
CA MET A 267 4.60 12.90 -3.97
C MET A 267 4.75 11.42 -3.67
N ILE A 268 5.42 10.69 -4.57
CA ILE A 268 5.92 9.33 -4.35
C ILE A 268 7.43 9.39 -4.51
N TYR A 269 8.17 8.72 -3.65
CA TYR A 269 9.63 8.71 -3.69
C TYR A 269 10.20 7.36 -3.35
N ARG A 270 11.40 7.08 -3.87
CA ARG A 270 12.13 5.86 -3.60
C ARG A 270 13.54 6.18 -3.10
N ILE A 271 13.97 5.46 -2.08
CA ILE A 271 15.31 5.58 -1.49
C ILE A 271 15.86 4.18 -1.32
N SER A 272 16.97 3.87 -1.99
CA SER A 272 17.72 2.63 -1.85
C SER A 272 19.07 2.90 -1.18
N GLY A 273 19.73 1.85 -0.70
CA GLY A 273 21.09 1.92 -0.16
C GLY A 273 21.13 1.74 1.36
N ASP A 274 21.96 2.55 2.05
CA ASP A 274 22.21 2.47 3.50
C ASP A 274 21.02 2.99 4.31
N VAL A 275 19.92 2.23 4.26
CA VAL A 275 18.72 2.46 5.04
C VAL A 275 18.87 1.84 6.43
N ASN A 276 18.59 2.63 7.47
CA ASN A 276 18.50 2.14 8.83
C ASN A 276 17.19 1.35 9.01
N LEU A 277 17.27 0.05 8.71
CA LEU A 277 16.15 -0.86 8.81
C LEU A 277 15.79 -1.15 10.29
N PRO A 278 14.50 -1.02 10.68
CA PRO A 278 14.08 -0.98 12.08
C PRO A 278 14.11 -2.34 12.80
N PHE A 279 14.27 -3.45 12.09
CA PHE A 279 14.28 -4.78 12.70
C PHE A 279 15.40 -5.68 12.19
N ARG A 280 15.89 -6.54 13.08
CA ARG A 280 16.69 -7.72 12.75
C ARG A 280 16.05 -8.95 13.37
N VAL A 281 16.08 -10.06 12.63
CA VAL A 281 15.60 -11.37 13.11
C VAL A 281 16.75 -12.35 13.00
N PHE A 282 16.95 -13.11 14.08
CA PHE A 282 17.98 -14.12 14.22
C PHE A 282 17.31 -15.48 14.41
N PRO A 283 17.10 -16.24 13.32
CA PRO A 283 16.58 -17.59 13.38
C PRO A 283 17.68 -18.61 13.75
N GLN A 284 17.35 -19.59 14.56
CA GLN A 284 18.19 -20.75 14.87
C GLN A 284 17.36 -22.01 14.81
N ILE A 285 17.79 -22.99 14.00
CA ILE A 285 17.17 -24.31 13.91
C ILE A 285 18.07 -25.29 14.67
N LEU A 286 17.50 -25.99 15.65
CA LEU A 286 18.18 -26.95 16.49
C LEU A 286 17.49 -28.32 16.39
N ASP A 287 18.24 -29.33 15.99
CA ASP A 287 17.77 -30.71 16.06
C ASP A 287 17.73 -31.20 17.50
N VAL A 288 16.71 -32.01 17.82
CA VAL A 288 16.62 -32.66 19.13
C VAL A 288 17.26 -34.05 19.02
N PRO A 289 18.48 -34.29 19.56
CA PRO A 289 19.22 -35.53 19.28
C PRO A 289 18.49 -36.80 19.75
N GLU A 290 17.72 -36.68 20.82
CA GLU A 290 16.94 -37.77 21.42
C GLU A 290 15.61 -38.03 20.68
N SER A 291 15.23 -37.20 19.71
CA SER A 291 13.96 -37.28 18.99
C SER A 291 14.11 -36.74 17.56
N PRO A 292 14.51 -37.58 16.59
CA PRO A 292 14.80 -37.13 15.22
C PRO A 292 13.58 -36.63 14.44
N ASN A 293 12.37 -36.85 14.97
CA ASN A 293 11.12 -36.29 14.46
C ASN A 293 10.75 -34.96 15.13
N LYS A 294 11.65 -34.36 15.91
CA LYS A 294 11.44 -33.07 16.58
C LYS A 294 12.59 -32.12 16.28
N ILE A 295 12.22 -30.87 16.07
CA ILE A 295 13.16 -29.76 15.92
C ILE A 295 12.67 -28.57 16.74
N ASP A 296 13.61 -27.78 17.23
CA ASP A 296 13.35 -26.51 17.89
C ASP A 296 13.75 -25.36 16.94
N VAL A 297 12.82 -24.48 16.62
CA VAL A 297 13.06 -23.25 15.87
C VAL A 297 13.00 -22.07 16.83
N ILE A 298 14.15 -21.49 17.15
CA ILE A 298 14.26 -20.32 18.03
C ILE A 298 14.37 -19.08 17.16
N ILE A 299 13.44 -18.15 17.35
CA ILE A 299 13.42 -16.88 16.64
C ILE A 299 13.63 -15.76 17.65
N ARG A 300 14.67 -14.95 17.45
CA ARG A 300 14.90 -13.71 18.21
C ARG A 300 14.72 -12.51 17.30
N ILE A 301 13.83 -11.59 17.67
CA ILE A 301 13.63 -10.30 17.00
C ILE A 301 14.26 -9.18 17.82
N ARG A 302 14.98 -8.28 17.16
CA ARG A 302 15.59 -7.08 17.73
C ARG A 302 15.03 -5.84 17.05
N ALA A 303 14.61 -4.86 17.86
CA ALA A 303 14.10 -3.57 17.41
C ALA A 303 15.22 -2.51 17.36
N ASP A 304 15.73 -2.23 16.17
CA ASP A 304 16.84 -1.30 15.89
C ASP A 304 16.34 0.11 15.53
N PHE A 305 15.41 0.65 16.34
CA PHE A 305 14.88 2.01 16.21
C PHE A 305 14.83 2.71 17.58
N PRO A 306 14.65 4.04 17.64
CA PRO A 306 14.75 4.81 18.88
C PRO A 306 13.83 4.31 20.00
N GLU A 307 14.34 4.33 21.24
CA GLU A 307 13.64 3.77 22.42
C GLU A 307 12.35 4.51 22.80
N ASP A 308 12.15 5.76 22.35
CA ASP A 308 10.94 6.53 22.57
C ASP A 308 9.79 6.12 21.64
N LYS A 309 10.07 5.25 20.66
CA LYS A 309 9.08 4.71 19.72
C LYS A 309 8.65 3.30 20.11
N ILE A 310 7.46 2.95 19.65
CA ILE A 310 6.87 1.62 19.84
C ILE A 310 6.35 1.16 18.49
N ALA A 311 6.73 -0.05 18.10
CA ALA A 311 6.15 -0.74 16.97
C ALA A 311 4.94 -1.54 17.43
N THR A 312 3.89 -1.53 16.62
CA THR A 312 2.65 -2.27 16.83
C THR A 312 2.46 -3.31 15.74
N ASN A 313 1.58 -4.29 16.01
CA ASN A 313 1.24 -5.35 15.06
C ASN A 313 2.46 -6.13 14.53
N CYS A 314 3.52 -6.23 15.33
CA CYS A 314 4.75 -6.92 14.92
C CYS A 314 4.48 -8.42 14.82
N THR A 315 4.28 -8.93 13.61
CA THR A 315 3.95 -10.33 13.36
C THR A 315 5.06 -11.01 12.58
N VAL A 316 5.75 -11.93 13.24
CA VAL A 316 6.74 -12.82 12.64
C VAL A 316 6.03 -14.04 12.09
N ILE A 317 6.18 -14.28 10.79
CA ILE A 317 5.53 -15.37 10.06
C ILE A 317 6.60 -16.39 9.66
N VAL A 318 6.53 -17.58 10.24
CA VAL A 318 7.51 -18.66 10.05
C VAL A 318 6.84 -19.82 9.29
N PRO A 319 7.15 -20.01 8.00
CA PRO A 319 6.80 -21.23 7.26
C PRO A 319 7.47 -22.46 7.87
N LEU A 320 6.70 -23.54 7.99
CA LEU A 320 7.17 -24.82 8.49
C LEU A 320 7.08 -25.92 7.41
N PRO A 321 7.88 -27.00 7.53
CA PRO A 321 7.95 -28.04 6.52
C PRO A 321 6.64 -28.82 6.37
N HIS A 322 6.41 -29.41 5.20
CA HIS A 322 5.17 -30.16 4.90
C HIS A 322 4.93 -31.34 5.84
N ILE A 323 5.97 -31.92 6.42
CA ILE A 323 5.90 -33.04 7.37
C ILE A 323 5.43 -32.62 8.77
N THR A 324 5.23 -31.33 9.03
CA THR A 324 4.81 -30.80 10.34
C THR A 324 3.45 -31.37 10.76
N GLN A 325 3.43 -32.06 11.89
CA GLN A 325 2.22 -32.66 12.46
C GLN A 325 1.65 -31.82 13.61
N SER A 326 2.50 -31.39 14.53
CA SER A 326 2.09 -30.57 15.67
C SER A 326 3.17 -29.55 16.04
N VAL A 327 2.73 -28.44 16.63
CA VAL A 327 3.58 -27.31 17.00
C VAL A 327 3.18 -26.86 18.41
N SER A 328 4.17 -26.66 19.27
CA SER A 328 4.00 -25.93 20.53
C SER A 328 5.00 -24.78 20.58
N ASN A 329 4.76 -23.81 21.45
CA ASN A 329 5.59 -22.63 21.58
C ASN A 329 5.86 -22.29 23.05
N GLU A 330 7.00 -21.66 23.28
CA GLU A 330 7.49 -21.25 24.59
C GLU A 330 8.10 -19.85 24.46
N HIS A 331 7.52 -18.88 25.17
CA HIS A 331 8.03 -17.51 25.22
C HIS A 331 9.22 -17.46 26.18
N LEU A 332 10.38 -17.00 25.71
CA LEU A 332 11.60 -17.04 26.51
C LEU A 332 11.77 -15.80 27.40
N ASP A 333 11.18 -14.66 27.01
CA ASP A 333 11.52 -13.35 27.59
C ASP A 333 10.46 -12.78 28.57
N GLY A 334 9.50 -13.60 29.03
CA GLY A 334 8.55 -13.24 30.09
C GLY A 334 7.60 -12.06 29.78
N PHE A 335 7.63 -11.52 28.56
CA PHE A 335 6.80 -10.41 28.13
C PHE A 335 5.38 -10.89 27.80
N ALA A 336 4.39 -10.38 28.52
CA ALA A 336 3.03 -10.93 28.52
C ALA A 336 2.21 -10.56 27.27
N ASP A 337 2.54 -9.48 26.56
CA ASP A 337 1.73 -8.96 25.44
C ASP A 337 2.17 -9.56 24.08
N GLN A 338 2.24 -10.90 24.05
CA GLN A 338 2.59 -11.67 22.86
C GLN A 338 1.67 -12.88 22.70
N SER A 339 1.51 -13.33 21.47
CA SER A 339 0.82 -14.58 21.18
C SER A 339 1.44 -15.29 19.99
N ALA A 340 1.49 -16.62 20.04
CA ALA A 340 1.98 -17.45 18.95
C ALA A 340 0.94 -18.51 18.57
N ARG A 341 0.60 -18.60 17.29
CA ARG A 341 -0.42 -19.51 16.76
C ARG A 341 0.08 -20.23 15.52
N TYR A 342 -0.20 -21.52 15.41
CA TYR A 342 0.07 -22.32 14.22
C TYR A 342 -1.21 -22.50 13.41
N ASP A 343 -1.18 -22.21 12.11
CA ASP A 343 -2.25 -22.56 11.17
C ASP A 343 -1.79 -23.71 10.28
N SER A 344 -2.42 -24.88 10.45
CA SER A 344 -2.08 -26.10 9.74
C SER A 344 -2.48 -26.08 8.26
N ARG A 345 -3.43 -25.23 7.84
CA ARG A 345 -3.88 -25.15 6.45
C ARG A 345 -2.81 -24.51 5.56
N VAL A 346 -2.14 -23.50 6.10
CA VAL A 346 -1.04 -22.78 5.42
C VAL A 346 0.35 -23.21 5.91
N ARG A 347 0.41 -24.04 6.96
CA ARG A 347 1.64 -24.53 7.62
C ARG A 347 2.58 -23.41 8.03
N LYS A 348 2.04 -22.41 8.70
CA LYS A 348 2.79 -21.24 9.18
C LYS A 348 2.53 -20.99 10.66
N VAL A 349 3.56 -20.58 11.38
CA VAL A 349 3.45 -20.01 12.72
C VAL A 349 3.41 -18.50 12.61
N PHE A 350 2.43 -17.89 13.27
CA PHE A 350 2.27 -16.46 13.42
C PHE A 350 2.58 -16.10 14.86
N TRP A 351 3.67 -15.37 15.07
CA TRP A 351 4.04 -14.81 16.37
C TRP A 351 3.83 -13.31 16.35
N THR A 352 2.84 -12.84 17.10
CA THR A 352 2.47 -11.43 17.18
C THR A 352 2.90 -10.86 18.52
N ILE A 353 3.64 -9.73 18.47
CA ILE A 353 3.98 -8.87 19.58
C ILE A 353 3.19 -7.57 19.39
N ASN A 354 2.25 -7.28 20.29
CA ASN A 354 1.34 -6.15 20.09
C ASN A 354 2.03 -4.81 20.26
N LYS A 355 3.02 -4.73 21.15
CA LYS A 355 3.82 -3.53 21.41
C LYS A 355 5.27 -3.92 21.66
N LEU A 356 6.14 -3.61 20.69
CA LEU A 356 7.58 -3.82 20.79
C LEU A 356 8.29 -2.47 20.87
N LYS A 357 8.97 -2.21 21.98
CA LYS A 357 9.70 -0.95 22.21
C LYS A 357 11.02 -0.94 21.44
N GLY A 358 11.41 0.20 20.89
CA GLY A 358 12.73 0.37 20.30
C GLY A 358 13.86 0.04 21.28
N GLY A 359 14.96 -0.54 20.77
CA GLY A 359 16.11 -0.96 21.57
C GLY A 359 15.91 -2.25 22.38
N THR A 360 14.78 -2.95 22.21
CA THR A 360 14.50 -4.21 22.92
C THR A 360 14.59 -5.44 22.02
N GLU A 361 14.81 -6.60 22.64
CA GLU A 361 14.80 -7.91 22.00
C GLU A 361 13.70 -8.77 22.60
N GLN A 362 13.13 -9.66 21.78
CA GLN A 362 12.19 -10.68 22.20
C GLN A 362 12.47 -11.99 21.46
N SER A 363 12.16 -13.12 22.09
CA SER A 363 12.52 -14.45 21.61
C SER A 363 11.39 -15.45 21.83
N LEU A 364 11.11 -16.24 20.80
CA LEU A 364 10.15 -17.33 20.82
C LEU A 364 10.85 -18.63 20.44
N LYS A 365 10.63 -19.67 21.25
CA LYS A 365 11.00 -21.05 20.91
C LYS A 365 9.77 -21.78 20.37
N ILE A 366 9.86 -22.27 19.14
CA ILE A 366 8.83 -23.06 18.47
C ILE A 366 9.30 -24.51 18.45
N LYS A 367 8.57 -25.41 19.11
CA LYS A 367 8.87 -26.84 19.13
C LYS A 367 8.00 -27.52 18.07
N VAL A 368 8.62 -28.08 17.04
CA VAL A 368 7.93 -28.69 15.91
C VAL A 368 8.09 -30.21 15.99
N THR A 369 6.98 -30.93 15.87
CA THR A 369 6.98 -32.39 15.75
C THR A 369 6.50 -32.79 14.35
N GLY A 370 7.34 -33.53 13.63
CA GLY A 370 7.05 -34.05 12.31
C GLY A 370 6.39 -35.44 12.36
N ALA A 371 5.63 -35.76 11.31
CA ALA A 371 5.08 -37.10 11.09
C ALA A 371 6.18 -38.14 10.78
N SER A 372 7.36 -37.68 10.37
CA SER A 372 8.57 -38.48 10.14
C SER A 372 9.80 -37.69 10.60
N GLN A 373 10.98 -38.32 10.51
CA GLN A 373 12.24 -37.65 10.81
C GLN A 373 12.48 -36.45 9.88
N PHE A 374 13.05 -35.36 10.42
CA PHE A 374 13.42 -34.22 9.60
C PHE A 374 14.66 -34.57 8.76
N SER A 375 14.53 -34.48 7.45
CA SER A 375 15.65 -34.65 6.51
C SER A 375 16.29 -33.30 6.20
N PRO A 376 17.52 -33.25 5.67
CA PRO A 376 18.12 -32.00 5.19
C PRO A 376 17.22 -31.22 4.22
N ALA A 377 16.45 -31.92 3.38
CA ALA A 377 15.49 -31.29 2.48
C ALA A 377 14.31 -30.64 3.24
N ALA A 378 13.84 -31.26 4.33
CA ALA A 378 12.79 -30.68 5.16
C ALA A 378 13.25 -29.40 5.86
N HIS A 379 14.53 -29.28 6.22
CA HIS A 379 15.08 -28.03 6.79
C HIS A 379 15.04 -26.86 5.80
N LEU A 380 15.23 -27.12 4.50
CA LEU A 380 15.16 -26.09 3.45
C LEU A 380 13.74 -25.54 3.25
N GLU A 381 12.72 -26.22 3.77
CA GLU A 381 11.34 -25.74 3.73
C GLU A 381 11.01 -24.79 4.90
N ILE A 382 11.91 -24.62 5.87
CA ILE A 382 11.74 -23.66 6.96
C ILE A 382 12.13 -22.28 6.44
N GLY A 383 11.17 -21.36 6.50
CA GLY A 383 11.37 -20.01 5.96
C GLY A 383 11.01 -19.86 4.48
N PRO A 384 11.34 -18.71 3.86
CA PRO A 384 11.87 -17.52 4.51
C PRO A 384 10.88 -16.92 5.54
N ILE A 385 11.40 -16.27 6.57
CA ILE A 385 10.58 -15.61 7.59
C ILE A 385 10.12 -14.27 7.05
N ASN A 386 8.84 -13.96 7.24
CA ASN A 386 8.30 -12.64 6.91
C ASN A 386 7.99 -11.88 8.19
N LEU A 387 8.19 -10.57 8.17
CA LEU A 387 7.85 -9.69 9.28
C LEU A 387 6.87 -8.60 8.81
N GLU A 388 5.73 -8.52 9.48
CA GLU A 388 4.78 -7.41 9.34
C GLU A 388 4.88 -6.51 10.58
N PHE A 389 4.81 -5.19 10.42
CA PHE A 389 4.82 -4.23 11.52
C PHE A 389 4.33 -2.85 11.10
N ASP A 390 3.92 -2.07 12.10
CA ASP A 390 3.60 -0.65 11.97
C ASP A 390 4.37 0.18 13.01
N ILE A 391 5.09 1.22 12.60
CA ILE A 391 5.74 2.17 13.52
C ILE A 391 5.14 3.56 13.30
N GLN A 392 4.42 4.06 14.30
CA GLN A 392 3.82 5.39 14.25
C GLN A 392 4.83 6.48 14.64
N ASN A 393 4.66 7.67 14.07
CA ASN A 393 5.48 8.86 14.33
C ASN A 393 6.98 8.61 14.08
N TYR A 394 7.30 7.83 13.05
CA TYR A 394 8.66 7.45 12.68
C TYR A 394 8.79 7.29 11.15
N THR A 395 9.95 7.69 10.61
CA THR A 395 10.41 7.49 9.23
C THR A 395 11.83 6.94 9.28
N CYS A 396 12.13 5.94 8.45
CA CYS A 396 13.46 5.35 8.32
C CYS A 396 14.40 6.23 7.48
N SER A 397 13.86 7.03 6.54
CA SER A 397 14.67 7.96 5.76
C SER A 397 15.03 9.25 6.51
N ASN A 398 14.47 9.44 7.71
CA ASN A 398 14.50 10.69 8.50
C ASN A 398 13.88 11.90 7.77
N ILE A 399 13.09 11.68 6.72
CA ILE A 399 12.27 12.75 6.12
C ILE A 399 11.32 13.33 7.15
N GLN A 400 11.32 14.67 7.25
CA GLN A 400 10.43 15.44 8.10
C GLN A 400 9.94 16.68 7.35
N ILE A 401 8.77 17.19 7.73
CA ILE A 401 8.30 18.50 7.27
C ILE A 401 8.92 19.58 8.15
N ARG A 402 9.90 20.30 7.60
CA ARG A 402 10.56 21.43 8.28
C ARG A 402 9.63 22.64 8.37
N ARG A 403 8.86 22.92 7.32
CA ARG A 403 7.89 24.02 7.31
C ARG A 403 6.65 23.64 6.53
N LEU A 404 5.48 23.90 7.13
CA LEU A 404 4.17 23.78 6.51
C LEU A 404 3.45 25.12 6.59
N LYS A 405 3.11 25.70 5.43
CA LYS A 405 2.32 26.93 5.35
C LYS A 405 1.12 26.70 4.43
N VAL A 406 -0.06 27.08 4.90
CA VAL A 406 -1.26 27.16 4.07
C VAL A 406 -1.55 28.63 3.82
N LEU A 407 -1.64 29.01 2.56
CA LEU A 407 -1.94 30.36 2.10
C LEU A 407 -3.37 30.37 1.56
N GLU A 408 -4.23 31.11 2.25
CA GLU A 408 -5.61 31.35 1.83
C GLU A 408 -5.70 32.72 1.17
N LYS A 409 -6.61 32.86 0.20
CA LYS A 409 -6.90 34.14 -0.45
C LYS A 409 -7.92 34.99 0.33
N SER A 410 -8.57 34.39 1.32
CA SER A 410 -9.62 34.96 2.17
C SER A 410 -9.07 35.23 3.59
N ASP A 411 -9.64 36.22 4.29
CA ASP A 411 -9.38 36.52 5.72
C ASP A 411 -10.05 35.49 6.67
N SER A 412 -10.18 34.23 6.24
CA SER A 412 -10.74 33.14 7.05
C SER A 412 -9.85 32.77 8.23
N LEU A 413 -10.45 32.06 9.19
CA LEU A 413 -9.72 31.47 10.31
C LEU A 413 -8.58 30.58 9.79
N PRO A 414 -7.38 30.65 10.41
CA PRO A 414 -6.24 29.88 9.96
C PRO A 414 -6.57 28.38 9.99
N PRO A 415 -6.26 27.64 8.92
CA PRO A 415 -6.62 26.24 8.82
C PRO A 415 -5.85 25.39 9.83
N GLN A 416 -6.51 24.37 10.38
CA GLN A 416 -5.84 23.39 11.22
C GLN A 416 -5.00 22.44 10.35
N ARG A 417 -3.86 22.02 10.89
CA ARG A 417 -2.87 21.23 10.17
C ARG A 417 -2.49 20.03 11.01
N TRP A 418 -2.58 18.85 10.40
CA TRP A 418 -2.22 17.59 11.01
C TRP A 418 -1.13 16.94 10.18
N VAL A 419 -0.06 16.51 10.83
CA VAL A 419 1.04 15.79 10.18
C VAL A 419 1.25 14.48 10.93
N ARG A 420 1.31 13.38 10.19
CA ARG A 420 1.61 12.06 10.72
C ARG A 420 2.71 11.40 9.90
N TYR A 421 3.56 10.67 10.60
CA TYR A 421 4.63 9.86 10.02
C TYR A 421 4.33 8.39 10.31
N LEU A 422 4.51 7.52 9.32
CA LEU A 422 4.20 6.11 9.45
C LEU A 422 5.21 5.27 8.66
N THR A 423 5.81 4.28 9.33
CA THR A 423 6.64 3.27 8.67
C THR A 423 5.93 1.92 8.72
N LEU A 424 5.84 1.24 7.59
CA LEU A 424 5.16 -0.04 7.40
C LEU A 424 6.08 -1.06 6.75
N ALA A 425 5.85 -2.34 7.01
CA ALA A 425 6.42 -3.41 6.18
C ALA A 425 5.61 -3.55 4.88
N GLU A 426 6.30 -3.59 3.73
CA GLU A 426 5.71 -4.02 2.45
C GLU A 426 6.21 -5.42 2.08
N SER A 427 7.53 -5.62 2.10
CA SER A 427 8.13 -6.95 1.98
C SER A 427 9.37 -7.02 2.85
N TYR A 428 9.28 -7.65 4.02
CA TYR A 428 10.37 -7.70 5.00
C TYR A 428 10.73 -9.15 5.29
N VAL A 429 11.75 -9.65 4.59
CA VAL A 429 11.99 -11.09 4.42
C VAL A 429 13.38 -11.49 4.91
N PHE A 430 13.44 -12.51 5.76
CA PHE A 430 14.68 -13.11 6.23
C PHE A 430 14.85 -14.52 5.67
N ARG A 431 15.91 -14.74 4.88
CA ARG A 431 16.29 -16.09 4.44
C ARG A 431 16.96 -16.82 5.60
N ILE A 432 16.78 -18.14 5.64
CA ILE A 432 17.37 -19.03 6.65
C ILE A 432 18.35 -19.97 5.97
#